data_AF-A0A963S4L1-F1
#
_entry.id   AF-A0A963S4L1-F1
#
_cell.length_a   1.000
_cell.length_b   1.000
_cell.length_c   1.000
_cell.angle_alpha   90.00
_cell.angle_beta   90.00
_cell.angle_gamma   90.00
#
_symmetry.space_group_name_H-M   'P 1'
#
loop_
_entity.id
_entity.type
_entity.pdbx_description
1 polymer ?
#
loop_
_entity_poly.entity_id
_entity_poly.type
_entity_poly.pdbx_seq_one_letter_code
_entity_poly.pdbx_strand_id
1 'polypeptide(L)'
;MAVSANRLELLQIADAVAREKSIDRQIVIQAMADAIGKAARSRYGQETDVLADIDARTGEIKLQRRLLVVESVSDVEDYGTQIPLELARDKDPDIQVGDYVSEPLPPMD
;
A
#
# COMPACT_ATOMS: atom_id res chain seq x y z
N MET A 1 -22.29 -9.05 -1.35
CA MET A 1 -22.60 -7.68 -1.84
C MET A 1 -22.61 -6.67 -0.67
N ALA A 2 -21.51 -6.55 0.09
CA ALA A 2 -21.44 -5.62 1.22
C ALA A 2 -20.32 -4.57 1.08
N VAL A 3 -19.28 -4.87 0.31
CA VAL A 3 -18.05 -4.05 0.21
C VAL A 3 -18.24 -2.80 -0.67
N SER A 4 -19.20 -2.81 -1.60
CA SER A 4 -19.42 -1.70 -2.53
C SER A 4 -20.05 -0.45 -1.90
N ALA A 5 -20.84 -0.59 -0.83
CA ALA A 5 -21.46 0.53 -0.13
C ALA A 5 -20.41 1.35 0.65
N ASN A 6 -19.43 0.67 1.25
CA ASN A 6 -18.43 1.29 2.12
C ASN A 6 -17.46 2.21 1.36
N ARG A 7 -17.21 1.95 0.07
CA ARG A 7 -16.25 2.72 -0.75
C ARG A 7 -16.73 4.15 -1.03
N LEU A 8 -18.00 4.29 -1.41
CA LEU A 8 -18.61 5.61 -1.65
C LEU A 8 -18.81 6.38 -0.36
N GLU A 9 -19.18 5.70 0.73
CA GLU A 9 -19.27 6.30 2.06
C GLU A 9 -17.91 6.82 2.53
N LEU A 10 -16.83 6.07 2.31
CA LEU A 10 -15.47 6.49 2.65
C LEU A 10 -15.07 7.78 1.92
N LEU A 11 -15.38 7.88 0.62
CA LEU A 11 -15.14 9.10 -0.16
C LEU A 11 -15.97 10.28 0.35
N GLN A 12 -17.23 10.06 0.73
CA GLN A 12 -18.10 11.10 1.29
C GLN A 12 -17.60 11.58 2.66
N ILE A 13 -17.12 10.68 3.51
CA ILE A 13 -16.50 11.02 4.79
C ILE A 13 -15.23 11.83 4.55
N ALA A 14 -14.40 11.41 3.58
CA ALA A 14 -13.19 12.15 3.22
C ALA A 14 -13.51 13.58 2.75
N ASP A 15 -14.54 13.76 1.91
CA ASP A 15 -15.02 15.08 1.46
C ASP A 15 -15.53 15.93 2.63
N ALA A 16 -16.30 15.34 3.55
CA ALA A 16 -16.82 16.04 4.72
C ALA A 16 -15.68 16.53 5.63
N VAL A 17 -14.70 15.68 5.91
CA VAL A 17 -13.52 16.01 6.73
C VAL A 17 -12.64 17.05 6.06
N ALA A 18 -12.43 16.92 4.74
CA ALA A 18 -11.66 17.89 3.96
C ALA A 18 -12.28 19.30 4.04
N ARG A 19 -13.62 19.37 3.91
CA ARG A 19 -14.37 20.61 4.02
C ARG A 19 -14.37 21.19 5.44
N GLU A 20 -14.48 20.34 6.47
CA GLU A 20 -14.45 20.77 7.86
C GLU A 20 -13.08 21.35 8.25
N LYS A 21 -12.01 20.68 7.84
CA LYS A 21 -10.62 21.08 8.15
C LYS A 21 -10.04 22.08 7.15
N SER A 22 -10.78 22.42 6.08
CA SER A 22 -10.31 23.28 4.98
C SER A 22 -8.97 22.83 4.38
N ILE A 23 -8.83 21.52 4.17
CA ILE A 23 -7.64 20.89 3.58
C ILE A 23 -8.03 20.17 2.29
N ASP A 24 -7.04 19.84 1.47
CA ASP A 24 -7.28 19.11 0.23
C ASP A 24 -7.83 17.70 0.55
N ARG A 25 -8.86 17.30 -0.19
CA ARG A 25 -9.45 15.95 -0.12
C ARG A 25 -8.38 14.88 -0.35
N GLN A 26 -7.42 15.10 -1.23
CA GLN A 26 -6.33 14.17 -1.48
C GLN A 26 -5.50 13.90 -0.22
N ILE A 27 -5.27 14.92 0.62
CA ILE A 27 -4.53 14.76 1.88
C ILE A 27 -5.33 13.88 2.85
N VAL A 28 -6.65 14.08 2.93
CA VAL A 28 -7.52 13.25 3.76
C VAL A 28 -7.54 11.81 3.28
N ILE A 29 -7.71 11.61 1.97
CA ILE A 29 -7.69 10.28 1.36
C ILE A 29 -6.36 9.58 1.62
N GLN A 30 -5.24 10.28 1.46
CA GLN A 30 -3.92 9.72 1.74
C GLN A 30 -3.79 9.32 3.21
N ALA A 31 -4.23 10.17 4.15
CA ALA A 31 -4.20 9.84 5.57
C ALA A 31 -5.08 8.62 5.92
N MET A 32 -6.24 8.48 5.26
CA MET A 32 -7.09 7.31 5.40
C MET A 32 -6.42 6.06 4.80
N ALA A 33 -5.77 6.20 3.65
CA ALA A 33 -5.01 5.14 3.02
C ALA A 33 -3.85 4.67 3.92
N ASP A 34 -3.10 5.59 4.52
CA ASP A 34 -2.03 5.28 5.47
C ASP A 34 -2.56 4.51 6.69
N ALA A 35 -3.74 4.91 7.20
CA ALA A 35 -4.40 4.19 8.31
C ALA A 35 -4.79 2.76 7.91
N ILE A 36 -5.30 2.57 6.69
CA ILE A 36 -5.63 1.24 6.15
C ILE A 36 -4.37 0.41 5.93
N GLY A 37 -3.30 1.01 5.41
CA GLY A 37 -1.99 0.37 5.25
C GLY A 37 -1.49 -0.14 6.60
N LYS A 38 -1.54 0.70 7.65
CA LYS A 38 -1.18 0.31 9.01
C LYS A 38 -2.04 -0.83 9.56
N ALA A 39 -3.34 -0.82 9.32
CA ALA A 39 -4.23 -1.93 9.69
C ALA A 39 -3.90 -3.21 8.91
N ALA A 40 -3.56 -3.09 7.63
CA ALA A 40 -3.16 -4.20 6.78
C ALA A 40 -1.83 -4.82 7.23
N ARG A 41 -0.86 -4.03 7.71
CA ARG A 41 0.38 -4.56 8.33
C ARG A 41 0.08 -5.53 9.46
N SER A 42 -0.92 -5.25 10.29
CA SER A 42 -1.32 -6.18 11.35
C SER A 42 -1.81 -7.54 10.84
N ARG A 43 -2.25 -7.65 9.58
CA ARG A 43 -2.78 -8.87 8.97
C ARG A 43 -1.79 -9.57 8.05
N TYR A 44 -0.91 -8.83 7.37
CA TYR A 44 0.10 -9.39 6.46
C TYR A 44 1.48 -9.61 7.11
N GLY A 45 1.76 -8.97 8.25
CA GLY A 45 3.03 -9.03 8.95
C GLY A 45 3.41 -7.64 9.44
N GLN A 46 3.67 -7.48 10.75
CA GLN A 46 3.98 -6.16 11.33
C GLN A 46 5.25 -5.54 10.75
N GLU A 47 6.17 -6.39 10.29
CA GLU A 47 7.43 -6.03 9.65
C GLU A 47 7.23 -5.58 8.19
N THR A 48 6.14 -5.99 7.53
CA THR A 48 5.89 -5.67 6.12
C THR A 48 5.49 -4.20 5.93
N ASP A 49 6.20 -3.49 5.05
CA ASP A 49 5.85 -2.13 4.68
C ASP A 49 4.68 -2.14 3.68
N VAL A 50 3.46 -2.21 4.22
CA VAL A 50 2.23 -2.15 3.42
C VAL A 50 1.79 -0.69 3.27
N LEU A 51 1.60 -0.30 2.02
CA LEU A 51 0.97 0.93 1.56
C LEU A 51 -0.42 0.61 1.04
N ALA A 52 -1.39 1.44 1.41
CA ALA A 52 -2.68 1.46 0.73
C ALA A 52 -2.75 2.72 -0.13
N ASP A 53 -3.42 2.60 -1.26
CA ASP A 53 -3.80 3.69 -2.15
C ASP A 53 -5.30 3.64 -2.34
N ILE A 54 -5.95 4.80 -2.38
CA ILE A 54 -7.40 4.89 -2.54
C ILE A 54 -7.67 5.76 -3.76
N ASP A 55 -8.36 5.19 -4.75
CA ASP A 55 -8.79 5.92 -5.93
C ASP A 55 -9.85 6.96 -5.53
N ALA A 56 -9.52 8.24 -5.67
CA ALA A 56 -10.41 9.33 -5.27
C ALA A 56 -11.72 9.40 -6.08
N ARG A 57 -11.82 8.72 -7.23
CA ARG A 57 -13.00 8.72 -8.11
C ARG A 57 -13.88 7.50 -7.85
N THR A 58 -13.28 6.33 -7.71
CA THR A 58 -14.01 5.05 -7.60
C THR A 58 -14.13 4.55 -6.16
N GLY A 59 -13.27 5.04 -5.26
CA GLY A 59 -13.13 4.54 -3.90
C GLY A 59 -12.49 3.16 -3.83
N GLU A 60 -11.86 2.72 -4.91
CA GLU A 60 -11.13 1.45 -4.95
C GLU A 60 -9.88 1.54 -4.10
N ILE A 61 -9.70 0.59 -3.20
CA ILE A 61 -8.54 0.51 -2.32
C ILE A 61 -7.58 -0.51 -2.92
N LYS A 62 -6.35 -0.07 -3.20
CA LYS A 62 -5.26 -0.92 -3.65
C LYS A 62 -4.27 -1.06 -2.53
N LEU A 63 -3.80 -2.29 -2.29
CA LEU A 63 -2.75 -2.56 -1.33
C LEU A 63 -1.48 -2.90 -2.09
N GLN A 64 -0.36 -2.37 -1.65
CA GLN A 64 0.95 -2.64 -2.19
C GLN A 64 1.91 -2.87 -1.02
N ARG A 65 2.72 -3.92 -1.08
CA ARG A 65 3.85 -4.07 -0.18
C ARG A 65 5.12 -3.55 -0.83
N ARG A 66 5.99 -2.93 -0.04
CA ARG A 66 7.36 -2.63 -0.45
C ARG A 66 8.29 -3.72 0.02
N LEU A 67 9.10 -4.22 -0.90
CA LEU A 67 10.15 -5.18 -0.64
C LEU A 67 11.51 -4.53 -0.91
N LEU A 68 12.41 -4.58 0.06
CA LEU A 68 13.78 -4.13 -0.07
C LEU A 68 14.57 -5.11 -0.95
N VAL A 69 15.27 -4.57 -1.94
CA VAL A 69 16.11 -5.37 -2.83
C VAL A 69 17.43 -5.68 -2.15
N VAL A 70 17.71 -6.96 -1.96
CA VAL A 70 18.97 -7.46 -1.42
C VAL A 70 19.82 -8.10 -2.52
N GLU A 71 21.12 -8.23 -2.28
CA GLU A 71 22.07 -8.70 -3.29
C GLU A 71 21.77 -10.12 -3.76
N SER A 72 21.52 -11.04 -2.83
CA SER A 72 21.25 -12.45 -3.15
C SER A 72 20.17 -13.06 -2.26
N VAL A 73 19.68 -14.25 -2.62
CA VAL A 73 18.73 -15.03 -1.80
C VAL A 73 19.30 -15.35 -0.41
N SER A 74 20.63 -15.43 -0.29
CA SER A 74 21.31 -15.70 0.99
C SER A 74 21.29 -14.50 1.94
N ASP A 75 21.12 -13.29 1.43
CA ASP A 75 21.02 -12.06 2.22
C ASP A 75 19.56 -11.75 2.60
N VAL A 76 18.60 -12.57 2.15
CA VAL A 76 17.20 -12.45 2.53
C VAL A 76 17.01 -12.97 3.96
N GLU A 77 16.82 -12.04 4.89
CA GLU A 77 16.42 -12.32 6.27
C GLU A 77 14.91 -12.57 6.38
N ASP A 78 14.11 -11.86 5.60
CA ASP A 78 12.64 -11.99 5.59
C ASP A 78 12.05 -11.80 4.19
N TYR A 79 11.51 -12.88 3.63
CA TYR A 79 10.83 -12.89 2.32
C TYR A 79 9.52 -12.08 2.29
N GLY A 80 9.02 -11.64 3.46
CA GLY A 80 7.90 -10.72 3.59
C GLY A 80 8.26 -9.26 3.35
N THR A 81 9.54 -8.89 3.51
CA THR A 81 10.04 -7.51 3.46
C THR A 81 11.21 -7.33 2.49
N GLN A 82 11.81 -8.41 2.02
CA GLN A 82 12.99 -8.40 1.16
C GLN A 82 12.78 -9.29 -0.07
N ILE A 83 13.48 -8.94 -1.14
CA ILE A 83 13.49 -9.67 -2.41
C ILE A 83 14.92 -9.70 -2.97
N PRO A 84 15.40 -10.84 -3.49
CA PRO A 84 16.71 -10.89 -4.14
C PRO A 84 16.70 -10.07 -5.43
N LEU A 85 17.84 -9.47 -5.75
CA LEU A 85 18.04 -8.64 -6.94
C LEU A 85 17.63 -9.35 -8.23
N GLU A 86 17.88 -10.66 -8.34
CA GLU A 86 17.48 -11.46 -9.50
C GLU A 86 15.96 -11.42 -9.73
N LEU A 87 15.16 -11.61 -8.68
CA LEU A 87 13.70 -11.55 -8.77
C LEU A 87 13.18 -10.11 -8.88
N ALA A 88 13.88 -9.15 -8.30
CA ALA A 88 13.55 -7.73 -8.44
C ALA A 88 13.73 -7.27 -9.89
N ARG A 89 14.81 -7.70 -10.55
CA ARG A 89 15.12 -7.40 -11.95
C ARG A 89 14.12 -7.96 -12.96
N ASP A 90 13.45 -9.06 -12.63
CA ASP A 90 12.34 -9.58 -13.45
C ASP A 90 11.15 -8.60 -13.51
N LYS A 91 11.00 -7.73 -12.50
CA LYS A 91 9.95 -6.70 -12.44
C LYS A 91 10.43 -5.36 -12.93
N ASP A 92 11.64 -4.98 -12.55
CA ASP A 92 12.28 -3.72 -12.92
C ASP A 92 13.77 -3.95 -13.23
N PRO A 93 14.17 -4.00 -14.51
CA PRO A 93 15.53 -4.31 -14.91
C PRO A 93 16.59 -3.32 -14.39
N ASP A 94 16.18 -2.07 -14.11
CA ASP A 94 17.08 -1.00 -13.69
C ASP A 94 17.24 -0.94 -12.16
N ILE A 95 16.55 -1.80 -11.41
CA ILE A 95 16.57 -1.81 -9.95
C ILE A 95 17.93 -2.23 -9.38
N GLN A 96 18.32 -1.59 -8.28
CA GLN A 96 19.59 -1.83 -7.61
C GLN A 96 19.40 -2.37 -6.18
N VAL A 97 20.46 -2.95 -5.63
CA VAL A 97 20.47 -3.37 -4.22
C VAL A 97 20.31 -2.14 -3.34
N GLY A 98 19.39 -2.21 -2.37
CA GLY A 98 19.00 -1.09 -1.52
C GLY A 98 17.77 -0.32 -2.00
N ASP A 99 17.29 -0.56 -3.23
CA ASP A 99 16.02 -0.01 -3.70
C ASP A 99 14.82 -0.78 -3.15
N TYR A 100 13.62 -0.26 -3.39
CA TYR A 100 12.37 -0.90 -3.00
C TYR A 100 11.52 -1.22 -4.22
N VAL A 101 11.13 -2.48 -4.38
CA VAL A 101 10.11 -2.88 -5.34
C VAL A 101 8.73 -2.87 -4.69
N SER A 102 7.72 -2.41 -5.42
CA SER A 102 6.33 -2.42 -4.95
C SER A 102 5.57 -3.58 -5.56
N GLU A 103 5.08 -4.49 -4.74
CA GLU A 103 4.25 -5.61 -5.17
C GLU A 103 2.78 -5.41 -4.78
N PRO A 104 1.83 -5.53 -5.72
CA PRO A 104 0.41 -5.42 -5.40
C PRO A 104 0.00 -6.60 -4.52
N LEU A 105 -0.65 -6.29 -3.40
CA LEU A 105 -1.30 -7.26 -2.52
C LEU A 105 -2.78 -7.42 -2.92
N PRO A 106 -3.36 -8.61 -2.72
CA PRO A 106 -4.79 -8.78 -2.91
C PRO A 106 -5.55 -7.79 -2.02
N PRO A 107 -6.61 -7.15 -2.54
CA PRO A 107 -7.42 -6.24 -1.75
C PRO A 107 -8.06 -6.99 -0.58
N MET A 108 -8.13 -6.33 0.56
CA MET A 108 -8.76 -6.88 1.75
C MET A 108 -10.27 -6.64 1.66
N ASP A 109 -11.05 -7.71 1.74
CA ASP A 109 -12.53 -7.68 1.88
C ASP A 109 -12.98 -6.98 3.16
#